data_AF-A0A968XAP2-F1
#
_entry.id   AF-A0A968XAP2-F1
#
_cell.length_a   1.000
_cell.length_b   1.000
_cell.length_c   1.000
_cell.angle_alpha   90.00
_cell.angle_beta   90.00
_cell.angle_gamma   90.00
#
_symmetry.space_group_name_H-M   'P 1'
#
loop_
_entity.id
_entity.type
_entity.pdbx_description
1 polymer ?
#
loop_
_entity_poly.entity_id
_entity_poly.type
_entity_poly.pdbx_seq_one_letter_code
_entity_poly.pdbx_strand_id
1 'polypeptide(L)'
;MNPSGGEMDVRGAIEPAIETNLMERVLSPENLHRAWRQVRSNRGAPGIDGMRIEDFPAYARLHWEEIRQSLREGKYQPTPVRRVVIPKPGGKGERLLGVPSVLDRVIQQAISQVLRPIFEPEFSEFSFGCRPKRSAHGAILQVKEYVKQGYRGVVDLDLEKFFDTVNQDVLMARVSRKVRDKTLLSLIGRYLRAGVYLRGWMGYFGISKLYGPIPELDSWLRRRIRMCYWKQWRKPRTRIGNLLRLGTPRQHAFSTGLSRKGYWRLSRTMATHTGMTNEWLAQQGLLSIRDLWMKVQGYDKKPVKLSSS
;
A
#
# COMPACT_ATOMS: atom_id res chain seq x y z
N MET A 1 13.57 -22.05 -48.35
CA MET A 1 13.93 -20.63 -48.54
C MET A 1 12.70 -19.78 -48.24
N ASN A 2 12.80 -18.86 -47.28
CA ASN A 2 11.84 -17.76 -47.09
C ASN A 2 11.93 -16.76 -48.26
N PRO A 3 10.89 -15.93 -48.50
CA PRO A 3 10.74 -14.64 -47.79
C PRO A 3 9.30 -14.44 -47.27
N SER A 4 9.06 -14.15 -45.98
CA SER A 4 9.22 -12.85 -45.29
C SER A 4 8.24 -11.77 -45.78
N GLY A 5 7.04 -11.74 -45.18
CA GLY A 5 6.09 -10.63 -45.26
C GLY A 5 5.40 -10.47 -43.90
N GLY A 6 6.07 -9.79 -42.98
CA GLY A 6 5.59 -9.57 -41.61
C GLY A 6 4.44 -8.57 -41.57
N GLU A 7 3.35 -8.98 -40.93
CA GLU A 7 2.31 -8.09 -40.43
C GLU A 7 2.93 -7.06 -39.47
N MET A 8 2.63 -5.78 -39.71
CA MET A 8 3.03 -4.67 -38.86
C MET A 8 2.32 -4.76 -37.51
N ASP A 9 3.07 -5.16 -36.48
CA ASP A 9 2.66 -5.05 -35.08
C ASP A 9 2.60 -3.55 -34.70
N VAL A 10 1.38 -3.00 -34.66
CA VAL A 10 1.08 -1.65 -34.17
C VAL A 10 1.11 -1.65 -32.64
N ARG A 11 2.23 -2.08 -32.04
CA ARG A 11 2.55 -1.82 -30.64
C ARG A 11 3.49 -0.64 -30.60
N GLY A 12 2.89 0.54 -30.48
CA GLY A 12 3.59 1.80 -30.31
C GLY A 12 4.71 1.64 -29.27
N ALA A 13 5.94 1.76 -29.76
CA ALA A 13 7.12 1.98 -28.97
C ALA A 13 6.93 3.29 -28.18
N ILE A 14 6.46 3.19 -26.94
CA ILE A 14 6.61 4.27 -25.99
C ILE A 14 8.09 4.25 -25.58
N GLU A 15 8.82 5.23 -26.11
CA GLU A 15 10.27 5.33 -26.14
C GLU A 15 10.95 5.20 -24.74
N PRO A 16 12.12 4.53 -24.66
CA PRO A 16 12.95 4.45 -23.45
C PRO A 16 13.57 5.79 -22.99
N ALA A 17 13.36 6.89 -23.71
CA ALA A 17 13.85 8.22 -23.36
C ALA A 17 13.07 8.89 -22.20
N ILE A 18 11.87 8.40 -21.86
CA ILE A 18 11.01 8.99 -20.81
C ILE A 18 11.50 8.67 -19.39
N GLU A 19 12.29 7.60 -19.19
CA GLU A 19 12.67 7.11 -17.86
C GLU A 19 13.81 7.89 -17.17
N THR A 20 14.65 8.60 -17.93
CA THR A 20 15.89 9.23 -17.41
C THR A 20 15.77 10.71 -17.10
N ASN A 21 14.68 11.37 -17.51
CA ASN A 21 14.51 12.83 -17.34
C ASN A 21 13.25 13.21 -16.53
N LEU A 22 12.98 12.47 -15.46
CA LEU A 22 11.82 12.72 -14.62
C LEU A 22 12.00 14.00 -13.79
N MET A 23 13.23 14.36 -13.44
CA MET A 23 13.53 15.57 -12.69
C MET A 23 13.19 16.84 -13.48
N GLU A 24 13.49 16.91 -14.78
CA GLU A 24 13.07 18.08 -15.59
C GLU A 24 11.55 18.16 -15.74
N ARG A 25 10.86 17.03 -15.80
CA ARG A 25 9.39 17.00 -15.77
C ARG A 25 8.84 17.51 -14.43
N VAL A 26 9.51 17.20 -13.32
CA VAL A 26 9.15 17.73 -12.00
C VAL A 26 9.32 19.25 -11.98
N LEU A 27 10.44 19.74 -12.52
CA LEU A 27 10.82 21.15 -12.55
C LEU A 27 10.19 21.97 -13.69
N SER A 28 9.33 21.37 -14.52
CA SER A 28 8.69 22.07 -15.62
C SER A 28 7.80 23.22 -15.09
N PRO A 29 7.83 24.42 -15.71
CA PRO A 29 7.01 25.54 -15.28
C PRO A 29 5.52 25.21 -15.18
N GLU A 30 5.00 24.42 -16.13
CA GLU A 30 3.60 24.00 -16.18
C GLU A 30 3.28 23.07 -15.01
N ASN A 31 4.17 22.12 -14.71
CA ASN A 31 4.01 21.20 -13.59
C ASN A 31 4.03 21.93 -12.25
N LEU A 32 5.01 22.81 -12.05
CA LEU A 32 5.14 23.62 -10.83
C LEU A 32 3.97 24.57 -10.64
N HIS A 33 3.45 25.16 -11.71
CA HIS A 33 2.27 26.00 -11.64
C HIS A 33 1.04 25.17 -11.20
N ARG A 34 0.84 23.96 -11.73
CA ARG A 34 -0.22 23.05 -11.25
C ARG A 34 0.01 22.65 -9.79
N ALA A 35 1.25 22.38 -9.40
CA ALA A 35 1.59 22.03 -8.03
C ALA A 35 1.28 23.16 -7.06
N TRP A 36 1.66 24.39 -7.42
CA TRP A 36 1.34 25.60 -6.67
C TRP A 36 -0.16 25.80 -6.50
N ARG A 37 -0.95 25.71 -7.58
CA ARG A 37 -2.42 25.83 -7.50
C ARG A 37 -3.02 24.83 -6.52
N GLN A 38 -2.54 23.57 -6.54
CA GLN A 38 -3.00 22.56 -5.59
C GLN A 38 -2.61 22.90 -4.15
N VAL A 39 -1.36 23.30 -3.89
CA VAL A 39 -0.89 23.65 -2.54
C VAL A 39 -1.65 24.86 -1.99
N ARG A 40 -1.88 25.88 -2.82
CA ARG A 40 -2.68 27.05 -2.47
C ARG A 40 -4.12 26.67 -2.12
N SER A 41 -4.73 25.78 -2.91
CA SER A 41 -6.11 25.32 -2.65
C SER A 41 -6.26 24.56 -1.33
N ASN A 42 -5.20 23.89 -0.86
CA ASN A 42 -5.20 23.11 0.38
C ASN A 42 -5.14 23.99 1.64
N ARG A 43 -4.84 25.30 1.53
CA ARG A 43 -4.82 26.28 2.64
C ARG A 43 -4.06 25.82 3.90
N GLY A 44 -2.95 25.10 3.70
CA GLY A 44 -2.15 24.54 4.79
C GLY A 44 -1.40 25.59 5.62
N ALA A 45 -1.27 25.34 6.93
CA ALA A 45 -0.53 26.21 7.85
C ALA A 45 0.96 26.36 7.45
N PRO A 46 1.63 27.45 7.90
CA PRO A 46 3.07 27.63 7.68
C PRO A 46 3.92 26.48 8.23
N GLY A 47 5.07 26.27 7.58
CA GLY A 47 6.11 25.33 8.01
C GLY A 47 6.94 25.90 9.16
N ILE A 48 8.14 25.35 9.36
CA ILE A 48 9.06 25.80 10.42
C ILE A 48 9.66 27.18 10.12
N ASP A 49 9.72 27.53 8.83
CA ASP A 49 10.16 28.80 8.27
C ASP A 49 9.15 29.94 8.43
N GLY A 50 7.93 29.64 8.90
CA GLY A 50 6.89 30.64 9.12
C GLY A 50 6.27 31.24 7.85
N MET A 51 6.73 30.86 6.65
CA MET A 51 6.24 31.38 5.38
C MET A 51 4.76 31.04 5.17
N ARG A 52 3.94 32.07 4.91
CA ARG A 52 2.53 31.87 4.60
C ARG A 52 2.34 31.58 3.11
N ILE A 53 1.17 31.06 2.76
CA ILE A 53 0.84 30.75 1.36
C ILE A 53 0.81 32.04 0.54
N GLU A 54 0.39 33.16 1.13
CA GLU A 54 0.29 34.45 0.45
C GLU A 54 1.66 35.01 0.05
N ASP A 55 2.71 34.71 0.82
CA ASP A 55 4.07 35.22 0.62
C ASP A 55 4.86 34.41 -0.43
N PHE A 56 4.48 33.15 -0.65
CA PHE A 56 5.21 32.23 -1.51
C PHE A 56 5.42 32.72 -2.96
N PRO A 57 4.44 33.36 -3.65
CA PRO A 57 4.67 33.84 -5.01
C PRO A 57 5.74 34.93 -5.14
N ALA A 58 5.94 35.75 -4.10
CA ALA A 58 6.99 36.77 -4.09
C ALA A 58 8.35 36.11 -3.83
N TYR A 59 8.40 35.22 -2.83
CA TYR A 59 9.59 34.43 -2.52
C TYR A 59 10.07 33.60 -3.73
N ALA A 60 9.15 32.88 -4.38
CA ALA A 60 9.48 32.06 -5.54
C ALA A 60 10.05 32.91 -6.68
N ARG A 61 9.49 34.09 -6.96
CA ARG A 61 10.02 34.96 -8.04
C ARG A 61 11.47 35.38 -7.82
N LEU A 62 11.89 35.57 -6.57
CA LEU A 62 13.25 36.01 -6.23
C LEU A 62 14.25 34.85 -6.16
N HIS A 63 13.83 33.70 -5.65
CA HIS A 63 14.75 32.59 -5.32
C HIS A 63 14.63 31.37 -6.25
N TRP A 64 13.68 31.36 -7.20
CA TRP A 64 13.38 30.15 -7.96
C TRP A 64 14.55 29.62 -8.78
N GLU A 65 15.32 30.47 -9.46
CA GLU A 65 16.43 29.97 -10.28
C GLU A 65 17.54 29.32 -9.45
N GLU A 66 17.85 29.88 -8.28
CA GLU A 66 18.78 29.28 -7.32
C GLU A 66 18.24 27.93 -6.80
N ILE A 67 16.96 27.88 -6.40
CA ILE A 67 16.31 26.66 -5.92
C ILE A 67 16.32 25.58 -7.03
N ARG A 68 15.98 25.96 -8.27
CA ARG A 68 15.93 25.08 -9.43
C ARG A 68 17.32 24.50 -9.74
N GLN A 69 18.35 25.34 -9.73
CA GLN A 69 19.73 24.89 -9.93
C GLN A 69 20.17 23.93 -8.82
N SER A 70 19.90 24.27 -7.56
CA SER A 70 20.19 23.41 -6.41
C SER A 70 19.47 22.06 -6.48
N LEU A 71 18.24 22.03 -6.99
CA LEU A 71 17.48 20.80 -7.23
C LEU A 71 18.10 19.95 -8.35
N ARG A 72 18.48 20.55 -9.48
CA ARG A 72 19.14 19.87 -10.61
C ARG A 72 20.49 19.26 -10.23
N GLU A 73 21.29 20.02 -9.48
CA GLU A 73 22.61 19.59 -9.00
C GLU A 73 22.51 18.59 -7.83
N GLY A 74 21.30 18.33 -7.33
CA GLY A 74 21.09 17.46 -6.19
C GLY A 74 21.73 18.01 -4.92
N LYS A 75 21.80 19.33 -4.75
CA LYS A 75 22.28 20.01 -3.52
C LYS A 75 21.15 20.44 -2.59
N TYR A 76 19.91 20.50 -3.09
CA TYR A 76 18.75 20.91 -2.30
C TYR A 76 18.55 20.04 -1.05
N GLN A 77 18.39 20.69 0.10
CA GLN A 77 18.08 20.04 1.37
C GLN A 77 16.68 20.44 1.84
N PRO A 78 15.74 19.49 1.98
CA PRO A 78 14.41 19.78 2.50
C PRO A 78 14.45 20.38 3.91
N THR A 79 13.58 21.34 4.17
CA THR A 79 13.46 21.93 5.52
C THR A 79 12.76 20.94 6.46
N PRO A 80 13.21 20.79 7.72
CA PRO A 80 12.53 19.93 8.69
C PRO A 80 11.06 20.30 8.88
N VAL A 81 10.21 19.31 9.11
CA VAL A 81 8.78 19.55 9.36
C VAL A 81 8.56 20.22 10.70
N ARG A 82 7.66 21.22 10.72
CA ARG A 82 7.10 21.75 11.97
C ARG A 82 6.18 20.71 12.58
N ARG A 83 6.48 20.26 13.80
CA ARG A 83 5.64 19.30 14.53
C ARG A 83 4.46 20.03 15.18
N VAL A 84 3.24 19.58 14.87
CA VAL A 84 2.00 20.09 15.45
C VAL A 84 1.28 18.96 16.13
N VAL A 85 0.93 19.15 17.40
CA VAL A 85 0.10 18.22 18.17
C VAL A 85 -1.36 18.51 17.85
N ILE A 86 -2.09 17.50 17.40
CA ILE A 86 -3.53 17.59 17.13
C ILE A 86 -4.24 16.50 17.94
N PRO A 87 -5.32 16.80 18.68
CA PRO A 87 -6.07 15.77 19.39
C PRO A 87 -6.72 14.79 18.40
N LYS A 88 -6.71 13.49 18.74
CA LYS A 88 -7.46 12.50 17.94
C LYS A 88 -8.97 12.75 18.05
N PRO A 89 -9.76 12.45 17.00
CA PRO A 89 -11.21 12.44 17.11
C PRO A 89 -11.64 11.52 18.26
N GLY A 90 -12.37 12.06 19.24
CA GLY A 90 -12.80 11.32 20.44
C GLY A 90 -11.89 11.44 21.68
N GLY A 91 -10.89 12.34 21.68
CA GLY A 91 -10.15 12.76 22.88
C GLY A 91 -9.10 11.77 23.42
N LYS A 92 -9.05 10.53 22.93
CA LYS A 92 -8.06 9.54 23.36
C LYS A 92 -6.75 9.68 22.58
N GLY A 93 -5.88 10.55 23.09
CA GLY A 93 -4.48 10.69 22.68
C GLY A 93 -4.22 11.73 21.59
N GLU A 94 -2.94 11.92 21.30
CA GLU A 94 -2.44 12.96 20.42
C GLU A 94 -1.98 12.40 19.08
N ARG A 95 -2.10 13.21 18.03
CA ARG A 95 -1.55 12.97 16.69
C ARG A 95 -0.49 14.03 16.40
N LEU A 96 0.75 13.60 16.29
CA LEU A 96 1.83 14.43 15.77
C LEU A 96 1.71 14.54 14.25
N LEU A 97 1.48 15.76 13.76
CA LEU A 97 1.49 16.12 12.36
C LEU A 97 2.81 16.83 12.03
N GLY A 98 3.48 16.41 10.96
CA GLY A 98 4.58 17.17 10.37
C GLY A 98 4.03 18.11 9.30
N VAL A 99 4.24 19.41 9.45
CA VAL A 99 3.85 20.45 8.49
C VAL A 99 5.12 20.94 7.76
N PRO A 100 5.33 20.59 6.48
CA PRO A 100 6.47 21.07 5.69
C PRO A 100 6.36 22.56 5.38
N SER A 101 7.47 23.20 4.96
CA SER A 101 7.46 24.54 4.37
C SER A 101 6.56 24.62 3.13
N VAL A 102 6.15 25.84 2.75
CA VAL A 102 5.34 26.02 1.54
C VAL A 102 6.11 25.55 0.30
N LEU A 103 7.40 25.87 0.22
CA LEU A 103 8.29 25.44 -0.86
C LEU A 103 8.36 23.92 -0.97
N ASP A 104 8.63 23.23 0.15
CA ASP A 104 8.71 21.76 0.16
C ASP A 104 7.38 21.12 -0.23
N ARG A 105 6.23 21.70 0.16
CA ARG A 105 4.92 21.21 -0.28
C ARG A 105 4.74 21.33 -1.79
N VAL A 106 5.19 22.44 -2.40
CA VAL A 106 5.11 22.64 -3.85
C VAL A 106 6.00 21.63 -4.58
N ILE A 107 7.24 21.44 -4.12
CA ILE A 107 8.16 20.46 -4.71
C ILE A 107 7.60 19.03 -4.55
N GLN A 108 7.13 18.64 -3.37
CA GLN A 108 6.52 17.32 -3.14
C GLN A 108 5.29 17.09 -4.02
N GLN A 109 4.47 18.11 -4.19
CA GLN A 109 3.29 18.05 -5.05
C GLN A 109 3.69 17.91 -6.52
N ALA A 110 4.74 18.60 -6.97
CA ALA A 110 5.29 18.48 -8.32
C ALA A 110 5.86 17.07 -8.59
N ILE A 111 6.62 16.51 -7.64
CA ILE A 111 7.09 15.11 -7.67
C ILE A 111 5.89 14.16 -7.73
N SER A 112 4.84 14.40 -6.92
CA SER A 112 3.62 13.59 -6.95
C SER A 112 3.01 13.56 -8.34
N GLN A 113 2.82 14.72 -8.97
CA GLN A 113 2.19 14.82 -10.28
C GLN A 113 2.92 14.03 -11.36
N VAL A 114 4.26 13.97 -11.31
CA VAL A 114 5.08 13.19 -12.25
C VAL A 114 5.05 11.70 -11.96
N LEU A 115 5.11 11.29 -10.69
CA LEU A 115 5.13 9.86 -10.36
C LEU A 115 3.75 9.20 -10.39
N ARG A 116 2.66 9.93 -10.10
CA ARG A 116 1.30 9.38 -10.12
C ARG A 116 0.98 8.54 -11.37
N PRO A 117 1.17 9.02 -12.61
CA PRO A 117 0.88 8.23 -13.81
C PRO A 117 1.75 6.97 -13.95
N ILE A 118 2.94 6.94 -13.33
CA ILE A 118 3.87 5.80 -13.36
C ILE A 118 3.39 4.69 -12.39
N PHE A 119 2.79 5.06 -11.26
CA PHE A 119 2.38 4.11 -10.22
C PHE A 119 0.89 3.76 -10.25
N GLU A 120 0.01 4.66 -10.71
CA GLU A 120 -1.45 4.43 -10.70
C GLU A 120 -1.93 3.15 -11.38
N PRO A 121 -1.47 2.83 -12.60
CA PRO A 121 -1.94 1.64 -13.30
C PRO A 121 -1.64 0.32 -12.58
N GLU A 122 -0.68 0.31 -11.65
CA GLU A 122 -0.30 -0.90 -10.90
C GLU A 122 -0.96 -1.02 -9.52
N PHE A 123 -1.67 0.01 -9.05
CA PHE A 123 -2.42 -0.13 -7.81
C PHE A 123 -3.63 -1.04 -8.00
N SER A 124 -3.83 -1.93 -7.05
CA SER A 124 -5.03 -2.77 -6.97
C SER A 124 -6.30 -1.91 -7.06
N GLU A 125 -7.31 -2.40 -7.78
CA GLU A 125 -8.62 -1.76 -7.86
C GLU A 125 -9.33 -1.68 -6.50
N PHE A 126 -8.93 -2.54 -5.55
CA PHE A 126 -9.43 -2.55 -4.18
C PHE A 126 -8.64 -1.63 -3.23
N SER A 127 -7.65 -0.88 -3.76
CA SER A 127 -6.96 0.18 -3.01
C SER A 127 -7.70 1.50 -3.18
N PHE A 128 -8.28 2.00 -2.09
CA PHE A 128 -9.08 3.25 -2.10
C PHE A 128 -8.40 4.42 -1.40
N GLY A 129 -7.34 4.18 -0.64
CA GLY A 129 -6.67 5.20 0.17
C GLY A 129 -5.77 6.12 -0.65
N CYS A 130 -5.85 7.43 -0.41
CA CYS A 130 -4.98 8.46 -0.98
C CYS A 130 -4.94 8.57 -2.51
N ARG A 131 -5.85 7.93 -3.26
CA ARG A 131 -5.81 7.86 -4.73
C ARG A 131 -6.77 8.83 -5.43
N PRO A 132 -6.41 9.38 -6.61
CA PRO A 132 -7.32 10.17 -7.43
C PRO A 132 -8.60 9.38 -7.75
N LYS A 133 -9.76 10.04 -7.64
CA LYS A 133 -11.09 9.46 -7.95
C LYS A 133 -11.45 8.20 -7.13
N ARG A 134 -10.74 7.90 -6.05
CA ARG A 134 -11.05 6.83 -5.09
C ARG A 134 -11.29 7.45 -3.71
N SER A 135 -12.23 6.90 -2.94
CA SER A 135 -12.61 7.46 -1.64
C SER A 135 -13.07 6.38 -0.66
N ALA A 136 -13.18 6.74 0.62
CA ALA A 136 -13.75 5.86 1.64
C ALA A 136 -15.17 5.40 1.28
N HIS A 137 -15.97 6.26 0.63
CA HIS A 137 -17.29 5.88 0.12
C HIS A 137 -17.21 4.77 -0.94
N GLY A 138 -16.22 4.83 -1.84
CA GLY A 138 -15.96 3.76 -2.80
C GLY A 138 -15.62 2.42 -2.12
N ALA A 139 -14.80 2.47 -1.05
CA ALA A 139 -14.50 1.27 -0.26
C ALA A 139 -15.76 0.68 0.40
N ILE A 140 -16.64 1.53 0.94
CA ILE A 140 -17.91 1.09 1.55
C ILE A 140 -18.82 0.42 0.51
N LEU A 141 -18.93 0.98 -0.70
CA LEU A 141 -19.73 0.37 -1.78
C LEU A 141 -19.20 -1.02 -2.15
N GLN A 142 -17.88 -1.19 -2.24
CA GLN A 142 -17.26 -2.49 -2.50
C GLN A 142 -17.56 -3.51 -1.38
N VAL A 143 -17.51 -3.08 -0.11
CA VAL A 143 -17.88 -3.93 1.03
C VAL A 143 -19.35 -4.34 0.98
N LYS A 144 -20.26 -3.42 0.64
CA LYS A 144 -21.70 -3.73 0.46
C LYS A 144 -21.90 -4.82 -0.59
N GLU A 145 -21.14 -4.78 -1.67
CA GLU A 145 -21.21 -5.78 -2.74
C GLU A 145 -20.74 -7.16 -2.25
N TYR A 146 -19.66 -7.24 -1.48
CA TYR A 146 -19.26 -8.50 -0.84
C TYR A 146 -20.33 -9.05 0.11
N VAL A 147 -20.98 -8.19 0.89
CA VAL A 147 -22.07 -8.63 1.78
C VAL A 147 -23.24 -9.24 0.98
N LYS A 148 -23.59 -8.64 -0.17
CA LYS A 148 -24.62 -9.19 -1.08
C LYS A 148 -24.22 -10.54 -1.66
N GLN A 149 -22.93 -10.73 -1.96
CA GLN A 149 -22.38 -11.99 -2.46
C GLN A 149 -22.27 -13.09 -1.38
N GLY A 150 -22.69 -12.81 -0.13
CA GLY A 150 -22.75 -13.80 0.95
C GLY A 150 -21.53 -13.80 1.87
N TYR A 151 -20.57 -12.89 1.69
CA TYR A 151 -19.43 -12.75 2.61
C TYR A 151 -19.89 -12.09 3.92
N ARG A 152 -20.01 -12.90 4.98
CA ARG A 152 -20.53 -12.48 6.30
C ARG A 152 -19.45 -12.24 7.36
N GLY A 153 -18.20 -12.61 7.07
CA GLY A 153 -17.06 -12.46 7.98
C GLY A 153 -16.10 -11.38 7.49
N VAL A 154 -15.62 -10.53 8.41
CA VAL A 154 -14.60 -9.51 8.14
C VAL A 154 -13.33 -9.85 8.90
N VAL A 155 -12.19 -9.81 8.21
CA VAL A 155 -10.89 -9.86 8.85
C VAL A 155 -10.33 -8.45 8.86
N ASP A 156 -10.40 -7.81 10.02
CA ASP A 156 -9.87 -6.47 10.22
C ASP A 156 -8.36 -6.54 10.49
N LEU A 157 -7.59 -5.84 9.66
CA LEU A 157 -6.14 -5.76 9.73
C LEU A 157 -5.74 -4.29 9.74
N ASP A 158 -5.24 -3.82 10.88
CA ASP A 158 -4.67 -2.49 11.02
C ASP A 158 -3.16 -2.58 11.26
N LEU A 159 -2.40 -1.77 10.53
CA LEU A 159 -0.95 -1.66 10.71
C LEU A 159 -0.68 -0.49 11.67
N GLU A 160 -0.44 -0.83 12.93
CA GLU A 160 -0.15 0.16 13.97
C GLU A 160 1.08 1.00 13.56
N LYS A 161 0.93 2.33 13.56
CA LYS A 161 2.02 3.28 13.28
C LYS A 161 2.76 2.96 11.98
N PHE A 162 2.03 2.54 10.94
CA PHE A 162 2.59 2.22 9.63
C PHE A 162 3.62 3.26 9.15
N PHE A 163 3.25 4.55 9.23
CA PHE A 163 4.10 5.64 8.78
C PHE A 163 5.34 5.90 9.62
N ASP A 164 5.33 5.52 10.90
CA ASP A 164 6.47 5.70 11.80
C ASP A 164 7.44 4.51 11.72
N THR A 165 7.02 3.41 11.09
CA THR A 165 7.74 2.12 11.03
C THR A 165 8.13 1.68 9.62
N VAL A 166 7.72 2.42 8.57
CA VAL A 166 8.13 2.12 7.19
C VAL A 166 9.64 2.23 7.06
N ASN A 167 10.28 1.11 6.72
CA ASN A 167 11.70 1.07 6.39
C ASN A 167 11.93 1.87 5.09
N GLN A 168 12.71 2.93 5.19
CA GLN A 168 12.95 3.87 4.10
C GLN A 168 13.73 3.21 2.95
N ASP A 169 14.64 2.29 3.24
CA ASP A 169 15.41 1.57 2.22
C ASP A 169 14.52 0.63 1.41
N VAL A 170 13.58 -0.06 2.08
CA VAL A 170 12.60 -0.91 1.39
C VAL A 170 11.70 -0.07 0.49
N LEU A 171 11.23 1.10 0.96
CA LEU A 171 10.44 2.01 0.14
C LEU A 171 11.24 2.51 -1.08
N MET A 172 12.47 2.95 -0.87
CA MET A 172 13.34 3.44 -1.95
C MET A 172 13.70 2.34 -2.95
N ALA A 173 13.94 1.11 -2.49
CA ALA A 173 14.17 -0.05 -3.35
C ALA A 173 12.95 -0.45 -4.19
N ARG A 174 11.74 -0.02 -3.82
CA ARG A 174 10.53 -0.22 -4.62
C ARG A 174 10.34 0.91 -5.62
N VAL A 175 10.57 2.16 -5.20
CA VAL A 175 10.50 3.33 -6.09
C VAL A 175 11.54 3.22 -7.21
N SER A 176 12.77 2.80 -6.89
CA SER A 176 13.87 2.66 -7.84
C SER A 176 13.66 1.59 -8.93
N ARG A 177 12.69 0.68 -8.76
CA ARG A 177 12.34 -0.30 -9.81
C ARG A 177 11.67 0.34 -11.03
N LYS A 178 11.04 1.51 -10.84
CA LYS A 178 10.30 2.23 -11.89
C LYS A 178 10.87 3.59 -12.21
N VAL A 179 11.49 4.23 -11.22
CA VAL A 179 12.09 5.55 -11.35
C VAL A 179 13.60 5.33 -11.43
N ARG A 180 14.20 5.62 -12.59
CA ARG A 180 15.65 5.46 -12.81
C ARG A 180 16.44 6.76 -12.66
N ASP A 181 15.75 7.90 -12.62
CA ASP A 181 16.34 9.22 -12.40
C ASP A 181 16.99 9.32 -11.01
N LYS A 182 18.33 9.36 -10.99
CA LYS A 182 19.13 9.35 -9.75
C LYS A 182 18.93 10.61 -8.92
N THR A 183 18.77 11.77 -9.57
CA THR A 183 18.59 13.06 -8.89
C THR A 183 17.24 13.07 -8.18
N LEU A 184 16.19 12.62 -8.87
CA LEU A 184 14.86 12.49 -8.28
C LEU A 184 14.82 11.48 -7.13
N LEU A 185 15.44 10.30 -7.30
CA LEU A 185 15.55 9.30 -6.23
C LEU A 185 16.28 9.84 -5.00
N SER A 186 17.39 10.55 -5.20
CA SER A 186 18.14 11.18 -4.12
C SER A 186 17.30 12.19 -3.35
N LEU A 187 16.55 13.04 -4.06
CA LEU A 187 15.65 14.03 -3.47
C LEU A 187 14.52 13.38 -2.67
N ILE A 188 13.87 12.33 -3.21
CA ILE A 188 12.84 11.57 -2.49
C ILE A 188 13.43 10.96 -1.21
N GLY A 189 14.61 10.37 -1.29
CA GLY A 189 15.31 9.81 -0.13
C GLY A 189 15.61 10.87 0.95
N ARG A 190 15.99 12.10 0.56
CA ARG A 190 16.18 13.21 1.50
C ARG A 190 14.88 13.63 2.19
N TYR A 191 13.79 13.71 1.45
CA TYR A 191 12.48 14.02 2.03
C TYR A 191 12.01 12.97 3.04
N LEU A 192 12.27 11.68 2.77
CA LEU A 192 11.96 10.59 3.71
C LEU A 192 12.78 10.73 5.00
N ARG A 193 14.10 10.95 4.89
CA ARG A 193 14.99 11.12 6.04
C ARG A 193 14.66 12.34 6.89
N ALA A 194 14.26 13.44 6.27
CA ALA A 194 13.89 14.66 6.99
C ALA A 194 12.56 14.53 7.76
N GLY A 195 11.80 13.43 7.57
CA GLY A 195 10.43 13.28 8.10
C GLY A 195 9.44 14.22 7.42
N VAL A 196 9.83 14.77 6.25
CA VAL A 196 9.13 15.84 5.54
C VAL A 196 8.15 15.29 4.52
N TYR A 197 8.26 14.00 4.21
CA TYR A 197 7.35 13.32 3.32
C TYR A 197 6.04 12.93 4.00
N LEU A 198 4.99 13.69 3.67
CA LEU A 198 3.66 13.58 4.27
C LEU A 198 3.08 12.16 4.17
N ARG A 199 2.33 11.75 5.22
CA ARG A 199 1.57 10.49 5.30
C ARG A 199 0.73 10.18 4.05
N GLY A 200 0.26 11.20 3.33
CA GLY A 200 -0.50 11.03 2.08
C GLY A 200 0.32 10.42 0.94
N TRP A 201 1.60 10.79 0.80
CA TRP A 201 2.49 10.30 -0.25
C TRP A 201 3.03 8.91 0.09
N MET A 202 3.45 8.69 1.34
CA MET A 202 3.80 7.34 1.81
C MET A 202 2.60 6.39 1.75
N GLY A 203 1.38 6.87 2.02
CA GLY A 203 0.16 6.06 1.91
C GLY A 203 -0.20 5.77 0.46
N TYR A 204 0.12 6.69 -0.46
CA TYR A 204 -0.06 6.46 -1.88
C TYR A 204 1.01 5.51 -2.42
N PHE A 205 2.28 5.91 -2.48
CA PHE A 205 3.36 5.15 -3.13
C PHE A 205 3.85 3.95 -2.30
N GLY A 206 3.76 4.01 -0.97
CA GLY A 206 4.16 2.90 -0.09
C GLY A 206 3.23 1.69 -0.16
N ILE A 207 1.99 1.87 -0.67
CA ILE A 207 1.05 0.77 -0.91
C ILE A 207 1.31 0.12 -2.29
N SER A 208 2.19 0.65 -3.14
CA SER A 208 2.33 0.26 -4.57
C SER A 208 3.04 -1.07 -4.84
N LYS A 209 2.92 -2.04 -3.90
CA LYS A 209 3.41 -3.44 -3.87
C LYS A 209 4.12 -3.71 -2.54
N LEU A 210 3.39 -3.51 -1.45
CA LEU A 210 3.86 -3.75 -0.10
C LEU A 210 3.82 -5.22 0.27
N TYR A 211 4.47 -6.09 -0.51
CA TYR A 211 4.39 -7.52 -0.21
C TYR A 211 5.69 -8.25 -0.56
N GLY A 212 6.66 -8.14 0.34
CA GLY A 212 7.87 -8.96 0.37
C GLY A 212 7.65 -10.36 0.97
N PRO A 213 6.79 -10.52 2.00
CA PRO A 213 6.49 -11.85 2.53
C PRO A 213 5.02 -12.26 2.31
N ILE A 214 4.56 -12.32 1.04
CA ILE A 214 3.21 -12.83 0.72
C ILE A 214 2.98 -14.24 1.27
N PRO A 215 3.91 -15.20 1.13
CA PRO A 215 3.69 -16.56 1.63
C PRO A 215 3.55 -16.61 3.16
N GLU A 216 4.29 -15.77 3.88
CA GLU A 216 4.25 -15.70 5.35
C GLU A 216 2.98 -14.99 5.83
N LEU A 217 2.57 -13.91 5.15
CA LEU A 217 1.33 -13.20 5.43
C LEU A 217 0.11 -14.08 5.15
N ASP A 218 0.08 -14.81 4.05
CA ASP A 218 -1.00 -15.74 3.70
C ASP A 218 -1.08 -16.92 4.69
N SER A 219 0.06 -17.45 5.10
CA SER A 219 0.13 -18.49 6.14
C SER A 219 -0.31 -17.97 7.51
N TRP A 220 0.11 -16.76 7.88
CA TRP A 220 -0.30 -16.09 9.09
C TRP A 220 -1.80 -15.77 9.09
N LEU A 221 -2.34 -15.28 7.97
CA LEU A 221 -3.76 -14.95 7.82
C LEU A 221 -4.63 -16.19 7.94
N ARG A 222 -4.28 -17.29 7.26
CA ARG A 222 -4.99 -18.58 7.39
C ARG A 222 -4.98 -19.08 8.82
N ARG A 223 -3.84 -18.95 9.53
CA ARG A 223 -3.76 -19.29 10.95
C ARG A 223 -4.62 -18.38 11.83
N ARG A 224 -4.65 -17.07 11.54
CA ARG A 224 -5.48 -16.10 12.26
C ARG A 224 -6.97 -16.38 12.07
N ILE A 225 -7.39 -16.75 10.87
CA ILE A 225 -8.77 -17.13 10.57
C ILE A 225 -9.15 -18.43 11.28
N ARG A 226 -8.27 -19.44 11.27
CA ARG A 226 -8.47 -20.66 12.10
C ARG A 226 -8.66 -20.32 13.57
N MET A 227 -7.86 -19.40 14.10
CA MET A 227 -8.02 -18.91 15.47
C MET A 227 -9.39 -18.23 15.70
N CYS A 228 -9.89 -17.46 14.73
CA CYS A 228 -11.21 -16.84 14.81
C CYS A 228 -12.34 -17.87 14.87
N TYR A 229 -12.30 -18.94 14.06
CA TYR A 229 -13.24 -20.06 14.17
C TYR A 229 -13.18 -20.73 15.55
N TRP A 230 -11.98 -20.92 16.11
CA TRP A 230 -11.82 -21.42 17.49
C TRP A 230 -12.46 -20.52 18.54
N LYS A 231 -12.36 -19.19 18.38
CA LYS A 231 -13.04 -18.23 19.26
C LYS A 231 -14.57 -18.28 19.10
N GLN A 232 -15.05 -18.46 17.87
CA GLN A 232 -16.47 -18.60 17.57
C GLN A 232 -17.04 -19.88 18.19
N TRP A 233 -16.30 -21.00 18.13
CA TRP A 233 -16.68 -22.27 18.74
C TRP A 233 -16.38 -22.25 20.25
N ARG A 234 -17.12 -21.44 21.00
CA ARG A 234 -16.85 -21.20 22.44
C ARG A 234 -16.83 -22.48 23.28
N LYS A 235 -17.79 -23.39 23.08
CA LYS A 235 -17.98 -24.58 23.93
C LYS A 235 -17.16 -25.79 23.43
N PRO A 236 -16.58 -26.62 24.33
CA PRO A 236 -15.83 -27.83 23.96
C PRO A 236 -16.63 -28.80 23.07
N ARG A 237 -17.91 -29.04 23.40
CA ARG A 237 -18.81 -29.86 22.57
C ARG A 237 -18.92 -29.34 21.13
N THR A 238 -19.05 -28.02 20.96
CA THR A 238 -19.16 -27.39 19.64
C THR A 238 -17.86 -27.50 18.85
N ARG A 239 -16.70 -27.34 19.51
CA ARG A 239 -15.37 -27.51 18.87
C ARG A 239 -15.19 -28.92 18.34
N ILE A 240 -15.45 -29.91 19.19
CA ILE A 240 -15.30 -31.33 18.84
C ILE A 240 -16.28 -31.69 17.71
N GLY A 241 -17.55 -31.30 17.83
CA GLY A 241 -18.56 -31.57 16.82
C GLY A 241 -18.21 -30.96 15.45
N ASN A 242 -17.72 -29.72 15.42
CA ASN A 242 -17.32 -29.09 14.17
C ASN A 242 -16.04 -29.70 13.59
N LEU A 243 -15.03 -30.04 14.41
CA LEU A 243 -13.82 -30.71 13.92
C LEU A 243 -14.11 -32.10 13.33
N LEU A 244 -15.01 -32.87 13.95
CA LEU A 244 -15.43 -34.18 13.43
C LEU A 244 -16.18 -34.04 12.09
N ARG A 245 -17.09 -33.06 11.98
CA ARG A 245 -17.79 -32.77 10.71
C ARG A 245 -16.83 -32.38 9.58
N LEU A 246 -15.72 -31.74 9.92
CA LEU A 246 -14.67 -31.35 8.99
C LEU A 246 -13.65 -32.46 8.69
N GLY A 247 -13.86 -33.69 9.18
CA GLY A 247 -13.00 -34.84 8.88
C GLY A 247 -11.77 -34.98 9.77
N THR A 248 -11.71 -34.26 10.90
CA THR A 248 -10.60 -34.44 11.87
C THR A 248 -10.73 -35.77 12.60
N PRO A 249 -9.67 -36.59 12.71
CA PRO A 249 -9.71 -37.85 13.46
C PRO A 249 -10.15 -37.65 14.91
N ARG A 250 -10.96 -38.59 15.42
CA ARG A 250 -11.63 -38.48 16.72
C ARG A 250 -10.66 -38.20 17.87
N GLN A 251 -9.53 -38.90 17.93
CA GLN A 251 -8.53 -38.67 18.98
C GLN A 251 -8.01 -37.22 18.98
N HIS A 252 -7.68 -36.67 17.81
CA HIS A 252 -7.16 -35.31 17.69
C HIS A 252 -8.22 -34.24 17.94
N ALA A 253 -9.47 -34.49 17.54
CA ALA A 253 -10.60 -33.60 17.78
C ALA A 253 -10.90 -33.44 19.28
N PHE A 254 -10.93 -34.56 20.03
CA PHE A 254 -11.15 -34.54 21.48
C PHE A 254 -9.98 -33.91 22.24
N SER A 255 -8.74 -34.29 21.91
CA SER A 255 -7.53 -33.73 22.54
C SER A 255 -7.43 -32.22 22.37
N THR A 256 -7.71 -31.71 21.17
CA THR A 256 -7.63 -30.27 20.88
C THR A 256 -8.85 -29.50 21.40
N GLY A 257 -10.05 -30.08 21.29
CA GLY A 257 -11.31 -29.45 21.70
C GLY A 257 -11.45 -29.23 23.21
N LEU A 258 -10.92 -30.15 24.02
CA LEU A 258 -10.90 -30.07 25.49
C LEU A 258 -9.70 -29.28 26.04
N SER A 259 -8.75 -28.90 25.20
CA SER A 259 -7.52 -28.23 25.63
C SER A 259 -7.80 -26.85 26.22
N ARG A 260 -7.14 -26.53 27.34
CA ARG A 260 -7.14 -25.19 27.97
C ARG A 260 -6.14 -24.22 27.35
N LYS A 261 -5.38 -24.65 26.33
CA LYS A 261 -4.36 -23.81 25.66
C LYS A 261 -5.05 -22.66 24.90
N GLY A 262 -4.38 -21.52 24.81
CA GLY A 262 -4.91 -20.34 24.12
C GLY A 262 -5.19 -20.57 22.63
N TYR A 263 -6.18 -19.85 22.09
CA TYR A 263 -6.68 -20.03 20.72
C TYR A 263 -5.60 -19.96 19.63
N TRP A 264 -4.62 -19.07 19.79
CA TRP A 264 -3.50 -18.95 18.85
C TRP A 264 -2.61 -20.19 18.82
N ARG A 265 -2.42 -20.85 19.97
CA ARG A 265 -1.69 -22.12 20.07
C ARG A 265 -2.49 -23.25 19.44
N LEU A 266 -3.80 -23.29 19.70
CA LEU A 266 -4.70 -24.31 19.12
C LEU A 266 -4.82 -24.19 17.61
N SER A 267 -4.80 -22.97 17.05
CA SER A 267 -4.88 -22.75 15.60
C SER A 267 -3.75 -23.39 14.76
N ARG A 268 -2.63 -23.79 15.39
CA ARG A 268 -1.47 -24.45 14.74
C ARG A 268 -1.47 -25.97 14.96
N THR A 269 -2.48 -26.52 15.60
CA THR A 269 -2.52 -27.96 15.89
C THR A 269 -2.90 -28.76 14.64
N MET A 270 -2.44 -30.01 14.56
CA MET A 270 -2.79 -30.93 13.49
C MET A 270 -4.30 -31.04 13.32
N ALA A 271 -5.05 -31.17 14.43
CA ALA A 271 -6.51 -31.19 14.41
C ALA A 271 -7.13 -30.01 13.64
N THR A 272 -6.56 -28.81 13.81
CA THR A 272 -7.08 -27.61 13.14
C THR A 272 -6.66 -27.54 11.68
N HIS A 273 -5.45 -28.02 11.34
CA HIS A 273 -5.00 -28.07 9.95
C HIS A 273 -5.72 -29.17 9.14
N THR A 274 -6.03 -30.30 9.75
CA THR A 274 -6.77 -31.41 9.15
C THR A 274 -8.25 -31.08 9.00
N GLY A 275 -8.88 -30.42 9.98
CA GLY A 275 -10.28 -29.99 9.87
C GLY A 275 -10.47 -28.72 9.04
N MET A 276 -9.79 -27.63 9.40
CA MET A 276 -9.87 -26.36 8.69
C MET A 276 -8.78 -26.30 7.61
N THR A 277 -8.90 -27.16 6.60
CA THR A 277 -7.95 -27.25 5.48
C THR A 277 -7.91 -25.93 4.71
N ASN A 278 -6.86 -25.72 3.91
CA ASN A 278 -6.77 -24.52 3.07
C ASN A 278 -7.91 -24.47 2.04
N GLU A 279 -8.31 -25.61 1.51
CA GLU A 279 -9.45 -25.75 0.59
C GLU A 279 -10.77 -25.42 1.28
N TRP A 280 -10.97 -25.92 2.49
CA TRP A 280 -12.16 -25.58 3.27
C TRP A 280 -12.23 -24.08 3.58
N LEU A 281 -11.10 -23.47 3.98
CA LEU A 281 -11.05 -22.02 4.18
C LEU A 281 -11.39 -21.25 2.90
N ALA A 282 -10.91 -21.71 1.73
CA ALA A 282 -11.26 -21.12 0.45
C ALA A 282 -12.76 -21.25 0.12
N GLN A 283 -13.38 -22.39 0.42
CA GLN A 283 -14.83 -22.60 0.30
C GLN A 283 -15.63 -21.68 1.23
N GLN A 284 -15.10 -21.34 2.41
CA GLN A 284 -15.69 -20.34 3.30
C GLN A 284 -15.52 -18.89 2.82
N GLY A 285 -14.91 -18.68 1.64
CA GLY A 285 -14.70 -17.37 1.05
C GLY A 285 -13.36 -16.72 1.39
N LEU A 286 -12.41 -17.44 2.01
CA LEU A 286 -11.06 -16.92 2.19
C LEU A 286 -10.32 -16.91 0.85
N LEU A 287 -10.18 -15.72 0.28
CA LEU A 287 -9.33 -15.52 -0.90
C LEU A 287 -7.86 -15.76 -0.52
N SER A 288 -7.20 -16.67 -1.24
CA SER A 288 -5.76 -16.89 -1.15
C SER A 288 -5.05 -15.64 -1.66
N ILE A 289 -4.32 -14.96 -0.77
CA ILE A 289 -3.57 -13.74 -1.14
C ILE A 289 -2.52 -14.10 -2.20
N ARG A 290 -1.95 -15.31 -2.13
CA ARG A 290 -1.04 -15.86 -3.14
C ARG A 290 -1.71 -15.98 -4.51
N ASP A 291 -2.94 -16.49 -4.58
CA ASP A 291 -3.64 -16.71 -5.85
C ASP A 291 -4.12 -15.39 -6.47
N LEU A 292 -4.62 -14.47 -5.65
CA LEU A 292 -4.91 -13.10 -6.07
C LEU A 292 -3.66 -12.40 -6.59
N TRP A 293 -2.52 -12.60 -5.93
CA TRP A 293 -1.25 -12.03 -6.34
C TRP A 293 -0.75 -12.60 -7.67
N MET A 294 -0.79 -13.93 -7.86
CA MET A 294 -0.42 -14.56 -9.13
C MET A 294 -1.30 -14.06 -10.29
N LYS A 295 -2.61 -13.92 -10.05
CA LYS A 295 -3.57 -13.39 -11.02
C LYS A 295 -3.26 -11.94 -11.40
N VAL A 296 -2.93 -11.09 -10.43
CA VAL A 296 -2.56 -9.67 -10.67
C VAL A 296 -1.21 -9.53 -11.39
N GLN A 297 -0.31 -10.51 -11.27
CA GLN A 297 0.98 -10.53 -11.99
C GLN A 297 0.89 -11.24 -13.35
N GLY A 298 -0.29 -11.68 -13.80
CA GLY A 298 -0.46 -12.37 -15.08
C GLY A 298 0.02 -13.82 -15.10
N TYR A 299 0.26 -14.45 -13.94
CA TYR A 299 0.56 -15.87 -13.85
C TYR A 299 -0.75 -16.66 -13.78
N ASP A 300 -1.16 -17.25 -14.89
CA ASP A 300 -2.26 -18.22 -14.90
C ASP A 300 -1.82 -19.53 -14.24
N LYS A 301 -2.63 -20.01 -13.28
CA LYS A 301 -2.50 -21.39 -12.81
C LYS A 301 -2.80 -22.30 -13.99
N LYS A 302 -1.80 -23.05 -14.49
CA LYS A 302 -2.09 -24.25 -15.28
C LYS A 302 -3.03 -25.13 -14.44
N PRO A 303 -4.16 -25.58 -14.99
CA PRO A 303 -5.06 -26.46 -14.24
C PRO A 303 -4.25 -27.70 -13.84
N VAL A 304 -4.23 -27.98 -12.54
CA VAL A 304 -3.71 -29.24 -12.02
C VAL A 304 -4.62 -30.30 -12.61
N LYS A 305 -4.13 -31.04 -13.60
CA LYS A 305 -4.80 -32.27 -14.06
C LYS A 305 -4.85 -33.20 -12.85
N LEU A 306 -6.04 -33.39 -12.29
CA LEU A 306 -6.32 -34.53 -11.44
C LEU A 306 -6.16 -35.75 -12.33
N SER A 307 -5.02 -36.43 -12.23
CA SER A 307 -4.87 -37.78 -12.76
C SER A 307 -5.75 -38.68 -11.91
N SER A 308 -6.95 -38.98 -12.42
CA SER A 308 -7.73 -40.13 -12.00
C SER A 308 -6.98 -41.39 -12.41
N SER A 309 -6.38 -42.06 -11.44
CA SER A 309 -5.97 -43.46 -11.47
C SER A 309 -5.96 -43.98 -10.04
#